data_AF-A0A2E7WYG9-F1
#
_entry.id   AF-A0A2E7WYG9-F1
#
_cell.length_a   1.000
_cell.length_b   1.000
_cell.length_c   1.000
_cell.angle_alpha   90.00
_cell.angle_beta   90.00
_cell.angle_gamma   90.00
#
_symmetry.space_group_name_H-M   'P 1'
#
loop_
_entity.id
_entity.type
_entity.pdbx_description
1 polymer ?
#
loop_
_entity_poly.entity_id
_entity_poly.type
_entity_poly.pdbx_seq_one_letter_code
_entity_poly.pdbx_strand_id
1 'polypeptide(L)'
;MEIRNRSTGAVTTVSQFKSEHPNTSFPKQINTQVLDAFGYDAVLNGAQATVTAPYGVSIRDGVEEVGGQWFTKFIAGPTFADTTDDDGNVTTAADNEAAYKARIDTEAAASVRSQRDQLIAETDWVVVMAKETGTNIPAAMKTYRQALRDLPSADGFPHTMTWPTKPS
;
A
#
# COMPACT_ATOMS: atom_id res chain seq x y z
N MET A 1 -17.70 5.81 -12.38
CA MET A 1 -17.01 6.31 -13.58
C MET A 1 -16.81 7.80 -13.41
N GLU A 2 -15.60 8.26 -13.66
CA GLU A 2 -15.25 9.68 -13.68
C GLU A 2 -15.29 10.20 -15.12
N ILE A 3 -15.54 11.49 -15.24
CA ILE A 3 -15.59 12.22 -16.51
C ILE A 3 -14.89 13.56 -16.34
N ARG A 4 -14.28 14.06 -17.41
CA ARG A 4 -13.57 15.33 -17.45
C ARG A 4 -14.34 16.31 -18.33
N ASN A 5 -14.61 17.51 -17.83
CA ASN A 5 -15.14 18.59 -18.66
C ASN A 5 -14.04 19.09 -19.60
N ARG A 6 -14.28 19.08 -20.91
CA ARG A 6 -13.27 19.41 -21.93
C ARG A 6 -12.83 20.88 -21.89
N SER A 7 -13.74 21.78 -21.54
CA SER A 7 -13.49 23.23 -21.51
C SER A 7 -12.76 23.67 -20.26
N THR A 8 -13.09 23.11 -19.09
CA THR A 8 -12.51 23.51 -17.80
C THR A 8 -11.41 22.58 -17.30
N GLY A 9 -11.32 21.37 -17.85
CA GLY A 9 -10.45 20.31 -17.35
C GLY A 9 -10.91 19.69 -16.01
N ALA A 10 -12.02 20.15 -15.44
CA ALA A 10 -12.51 19.67 -14.16
C ALA A 10 -12.97 18.20 -14.25
N VAL A 11 -12.59 17.38 -13.27
CA VAL A 11 -13.00 15.98 -13.16
C VAL A 11 -14.19 15.88 -12.20
N THR A 12 -15.24 15.19 -12.61
CA THR A 12 -16.43 14.90 -11.80
C THR A 12 -16.87 13.46 -11.95
N THR A 13 -17.86 13.03 -11.17
CA THR A 13 -18.45 11.70 -11.33
C THR A 13 -19.66 11.75 -12.25
N VAL A 14 -19.94 10.64 -12.94
CA VAL A 14 -21.18 10.51 -13.73
C VAL A 14 -22.43 10.78 -12.89
N SER A 15 -22.44 10.38 -11.62
CA SER A 15 -23.58 10.61 -10.72
C SER A 15 -23.80 12.10 -10.47
N GLN A 16 -22.73 12.84 -10.15
CA GLN A 16 -22.78 14.29 -9.94
C GLN A 16 -23.24 15.01 -11.20
N PHE A 17 -22.67 14.66 -12.35
CA PHE A 17 -23.09 15.18 -13.66
C PHE A 17 -24.58 14.97 -13.92
N LYS A 18 -25.12 13.77 -13.63
CA LYS A 18 -26.56 13.48 -13.79
C LYS A 18 -27.41 14.32 -12.83
N SER A 19 -26.95 14.53 -11.59
CA SER A 19 -27.68 15.36 -10.62
C SER A 19 -27.72 16.85 -10.99
N GLU A 20 -26.70 17.35 -11.69
CA GLU A 20 -26.64 18.73 -12.18
C GLU A 20 -27.56 18.97 -13.40
N HIS A 21 -28.04 17.89 -14.02
CA HIS A 21 -28.93 17.94 -15.19
C HIS A 21 -30.26 17.23 -14.90
N PRO A 22 -31.04 17.68 -13.89
CA PRO A 22 -32.23 16.95 -13.41
C PRO A 22 -33.36 16.88 -14.45
N ASN A 23 -33.41 17.84 -15.39
CA ASN A 23 -34.41 17.88 -16.46
C ASN A 23 -34.01 17.08 -17.71
N THR A 24 -32.90 16.32 -17.64
CA THR A 24 -32.41 15.49 -18.75
C THR A 24 -32.56 14.01 -18.40
N SER A 25 -33.22 13.24 -19.26
CA SER A 25 -33.29 11.79 -19.11
C SER A 25 -32.00 11.16 -19.66
N PHE A 26 -31.17 10.64 -18.77
CA PHE A 26 -29.95 9.93 -19.16
C PHE A 26 -30.18 8.42 -19.25
N PRO A 27 -29.51 7.73 -20.18
CA PRO A 27 -29.49 6.27 -20.18
C PRO A 27 -28.89 5.73 -18.87
N LYS A 28 -29.29 4.51 -18.52
CA LYS A 28 -28.83 3.82 -17.30
C LYS A 28 -27.29 3.78 -17.25
N GLN A 29 -26.66 3.36 -18.35
CA GLN A 29 -25.23 3.51 -18.58
C GLN A 29 -25.00 4.67 -19.53
N ILE A 30 -24.25 5.68 -19.09
CA ILE A 30 -23.84 6.77 -19.98
C ILE A 30 -22.74 6.26 -20.91
N ASN A 31 -22.79 6.63 -22.18
CA ASN A 31 -21.80 6.28 -23.18
C ASN A 31 -21.03 7.53 -23.64
N THR A 32 -19.98 7.34 -24.45
CA THR A 32 -19.12 8.43 -24.91
C THR A 32 -19.87 9.46 -25.76
N GLN A 33 -20.81 9.04 -26.61
CA GLN A 33 -21.59 9.95 -27.45
C GLN A 33 -22.42 10.95 -26.63
N VAL A 34 -23.03 10.49 -25.53
CA VAL A 34 -23.75 11.39 -24.62
C VAL A 34 -22.77 12.33 -23.94
N LEU A 35 -21.61 11.84 -23.48
CA LEU A 35 -20.61 12.72 -22.87
C LEU A 35 -20.10 13.78 -23.85
N ASP A 36 -19.84 13.40 -25.10
CA ASP A 36 -19.38 14.29 -26.16
C ASP A 36 -20.38 15.42 -26.43
N ALA A 37 -21.67 15.11 -26.46
CA ALA A 37 -22.73 16.10 -26.67
C ALA A 37 -22.78 17.16 -25.55
N PHE A 38 -22.35 16.81 -24.34
CA PHE A 38 -22.27 17.72 -23.20
C PHE A 38 -20.86 18.31 -23.01
N GLY A 39 -19.90 17.99 -23.88
CA GLY A 39 -18.52 18.49 -23.81
C GLY A 39 -17.68 17.81 -22.72
N TYR A 40 -17.95 16.53 -22.44
CA TYR A 40 -17.20 15.72 -21.48
C TYR A 40 -16.46 14.57 -22.15
N ASP A 41 -15.31 14.23 -21.59
CA ASP A 41 -14.53 13.05 -21.94
C ASP A 41 -14.63 12.01 -20.82
N ALA A 42 -14.73 10.72 -21.17
CA ALA A 42 -14.67 9.65 -20.17
C ALA A 42 -13.25 9.51 -19.61
N VAL A 43 -13.12 9.40 -18.29
CA VAL A 43 -11.84 9.11 -17.64
C VAL A 43 -11.75 7.61 -17.35
N LEU A 44 -10.82 6.96 -18.03
CA LEU A 44 -10.50 5.55 -17.89
C LEU A 44 -9.47 5.33 -16.77
N ASN A 45 -9.28 4.08 -16.34
CA ASN A 45 -8.25 3.77 -15.35
C ASN A 45 -6.88 3.69 -16.03
N GLY A 46 -5.95 4.56 -15.65
CA GLY A 46 -4.58 4.50 -16.13
C GLY A 46 -3.74 3.44 -15.42
N ALA A 47 -2.54 3.22 -15.96
CA ALA A 47 -1.58 2.30 -15.38
C ALA A 47 -1.10 2.82 -14.00
N GLN A 48 -0.89 1.89 -13.07
CA GLN A 48 -0.24 2.23 -11.79
C GLN A 48 1.22 2.62 -12.05
N ALA A 49 1.75 3.53 -11.22
CA ALA A 49 3.14 3.90 -11.30
C ALA A 49 4.05 2.74 -10.86
N THR A 50 5.21 2.64 -11.50
CA THR A 50 6.30 1.79 -11.00
C THR A 50 6.85 2.37 -9.72
N VAL A 51 6.85 1.58 -8.65
CA VAL A 51 7.27 2.01 -7.30
C VAL A 51 8.36 1.11 -6.75
N THR A 52 9.18 1.68 -5.86
CA THR A 52 10.26 0.95 -5.18
C THR A 52 9.80 0.54 -3.78
N ALA A 53 9.61 -0.75 -3.57
CA ALA A 53 9.38 -1.30 -2.24
C ALA A 53 10.60 -1.06 -1.32
N PRO A 54 10.42 -0.95 0.01
CA PRO A 54 9.17 -1.08 0.76
C PRO A 54 8.40 0.24 0.94
N TYR A 55 8.97 1.37 0.52
CA TYR A 55 8.46 2.70 0.87
C TYR A 55 7.62 3.36 -0.24
N GLY A 56 7.79 2.93 -1.48
CA GLY A 56 7.12 3.51 -2.63
C GLY A 56 5.67 3.01 -2.76
N VAL A 57 4.76 3.93 -3.01
CA VAL A 57 3.34 3.65 -3.28
C VAL A 57 2.87 4.42 -4.51
N SER A 58 1.98 3.83 -5.29
CA SER A 58 1.43 4.47 -6.48
C SER A 58 0.31 5.40 -6.04
N ILE A 59 0.52 6.70 -6.20
CA ILE A 59 -0.45 7.74 -5.80
C ILE A 59 -1.08 8.35 -7.03
N ARG A 60 -2.36 8.70 -6.93
CA ARG A 60 -3.08 9.34 -8.01
C ARG A 60 -2.64 10.81 -8.15
N ASP A 61 -2.32 11.21 -9.37
CA ASP A 61 -1.88 12.57 -9.74
C ASP A 61 -2.75 13.12 -10.87
N GLY A 62 -4.05 13.20 -10.63
CA GLY A 62 -5.01 13.75 -11.58
C GLY A 62 -5.33 12.82 -12.75
N VAL A 63 -5.36 13.38 -13.96
CA VAL A 63 -5.71 12.70 -15.21
C VAL A 63 -4.79 13.17 -16.35
N GLU A 64 -4.54 12.29 -17.31
CA GLU A 64 -3.71 12.58 -18.49
C GLU A 64 -4.34 12.06 -19.77
N GLU A 65 -3.97 12.66 -20.89
CA GLU A 65 -4.43 12.25 -22.21
C GLU A 65 -3.41 11.30 -22.85
N VAL A 66 -3.87 10.11 -23.25
CA VAL A 66 -3.06 9.11 -23.95
C VAL A 66 -3.86 8.62 -25.15
N GLY A 67 -3.35 8.87 -26.36
CA GLY A 67 -3.97 8.41 -27.60
C GLY A 67 -5.40 8.94 -27.83
N GLY A 68 -5.70 10.17 -27.40
CA GLY A 68 -7.02 10.79 -27.55
C GLY A 68 -8.06 10.32 -26.52
N GLN A 69 -7.66 9.55 -25.51
CA GLN A 69 -8.50 9.15 -24.39
C GLN A 69 -7.90 9.64 -23.08
N TRP A 70 -8.76 9.91 -22.10
CA TRP A 70 -8.33 10.38 -20.79
C TRP A 70 -8.22 9.23 -19.80
N PHE A 71 -7.14 9.21 -19.04
CA PHE A 71 -6.87 8.19 -18.03
C PHE A 71 -6.57 8.84 -16.69
N THR A 72 -6.88 8.15 -15.58
CA THR A 72 -6.36 8.51 -14.27
C THR A 72 -4.84 8.36 -14.28
N LYS A 73 -4.13 9.43 -13.93
CA LYS A 73 -2.68 9.43 -13.88
C LYS A 73 -2.23 9.00 -12.49
N PHE A 74 -1.20 8.15 -12.45
CA PHE A 74 -0.55 7.75 -11.21
C PHE A 74 0.94 8.06 -11.27
N ILE A 75 1.52 8.47 -10.14
CA ILE A 75 2.94 8.71 -9.96
C ILE A 75 3.48 7.89 -8.78
N ALA A 76 4.78 7.67 -8.76
CA ALA A 76 5.44 7.09 -7.60
C ALA A 76 5.46 8.13 -6.46
N GLY A 77 4.86 7.78 -5.34
CA GLY A 77 4.89 8.54 -4.10
C GLY A 77 5.42 7.69 -2.94
N PRO A 78 5.33 8.21 -1.70
CA PRO A 78 4.86 9.56 -1.36
C PRO A 78 5.83 10.66 -1.81
N THR A 79 5.29 11.87 -2.06
CA THR A 79 6.08 13.09 -2.22
C THR A 79 6.14 13.82 -0.89
N PHE A 80 7.35 14.20 -0.45
CA PHE A 80 7.53 14.92 0.80
C PHE A 80 7.76 16.40 0.52
N ALA A 81 7.14 17.25 1.34
CA ALA A 81 7.27 18.69 1.31
C ALA A 81 7.54 19.21 2.72
N ASP A 82 8.07 20.42 2.80
CA ASP A 82 8.19 21.13 4.06
C ASP A 82 6.79 21.42 4.62
N THR A 83 6.63 21.22 5.92
CA THR A 83 5.38 21.52 6.64
C THR A 83 5.66 22.47 7.76
N THR A 84 4.86 23.53 7.86
CA THR A 84 4.94 24.51 8.94
C THR A 84 3.77 24.30 9.89
N ASP A 85 4.04 24.17 11.18
CA ASP A 85 2.99 24.09 12.21
C ASP A 85 2.40 25.48 12.54
N ASP A 86 1.36 25.51 13.39
CA ASP A 86 0.67 26.74 13.78
C ASP A 86 1.57 27.71 14.58
N ASP A 87 2.65 27.20 15.17
CA ASP A 87 3.65 27.97 15.92
C ASP A 87 4.78 28.50 15.00
N GLY A 88 4.75 28.17 13.71
CA GLY A 88 5.72 28.61 12.71
C GLY A 88 6.97 27.73 12.60
N ASN A 89 7.02 26.57 13.25
CA ASN A 89 8.14 25.64 13.13
C ASN A 89 8.04 24.85 11.84
N VAL A 90 9.14 24.77 11.10
CA VAL A 90 9.22 24.03 9.83
C VAL A 90 9.81 22.64 10.08
N THR A 91 9.06 21.60 9.70
CA THR A 91 9.57 20.25 9.50
C THR A 91 9.93 20.07 8.04
N THR A 92 11.16 19.67 7.76
CA THR A 92 11.62 19.59 6.37
C THR A 92 11.04 18.38 5.65
N ALA A 93 11.01 18.43 4.32
CA ALA A 93 10.66 17.27 3.49
C ALA A 93 11.51 16.04 3.83
N ALA A 94 12.80 16.22 4.15
CA ALA A 94 13.71 15.14 4.52
C ALA A 94 13.34 14.52 5.88
N ASP A 95 12.93 15.33 6.86
CA ASP A 95 12.48 14.84 8.16
C ASP A 95 11.15 14.09 8.04
N ASN A 96 10.23 14.60 7.22
CA ASN A 96 8.97 13.94 6.91
C ASN A 96 9.21 12.58 6.21
N GLU A 97 10.17 12.51 5.29
CA GLU A 97 10.59 11.26 4.66
C GLU A 97 11.16 10.26 5.67
N ALA A 98 12.06 10.71 6.54
CA ALA A 98 12.67 9.86 7.57
C ALA A 98 11.60 9.32 8.54
N ALA A 99 10.68 10.17 8.99
CA ALA A 99 9.58 9.76 9.86
C ALA A 99 8.65 8.75 9.18
N TYR A 100 8.35 8.95 7.89
CA TYR A 100 7.57 8.01 7.10
C TYR A 100 8.24 6.63 7.03
N LYS A 101 9.53 6.59 6.66
CA LYS A 101 10.29 5.33 6.56
C LYS A 101 10.36 4.61 7.91
N ALA A 102 10.65 5.35 8.98
CA ALA A 102 10.71 4.80 10.34
C ALA A 102 9.37 4.19 10.79
N ARG A 103 8.24 4.81 10.44
CA ARG A 103 6.91 4.26 10.71
C ARG A 103 6.70 2.94 9.96
N ILE A 104 6.98 2.90 8.65
CA ILE A 104 6.84 1.69 7.83
C ILE A 104 7.73 0.56 8.37
N ASP A 105 8.98 0.86 8.73
CA ASP A 105 9.91 -0.12 9.30
C ASP A 105 9.42 -0.64 10.65
N THR A 106 8.87 0.25 11.50
CA THR A 106 8.33 -0.13 12.82
C THR A 106 7.11 -1.04 12.69
N GLU A 107 6.17 -0.70 11.79
CA GLU A 107 4.98 -1.50 11.50
C GLU A 107 5.37 -2.89 10.95
N ALA A 108 6.28 -2.93 9.97
CA ALA A 108 6.78 -4.17 9.41
C ALA A 108 7.50 -5.02 10.47
N ALA A 109 8.38 -4.42 11.28
CA ALA A 109 9.08 -5.10 12.35
C ALA A 109 8.12 -5.68 13.41
N ALA A 110 7.05 -4.95 13.75
CA ALA A 110 6.02 -5.44 14.67
C ALA A 110 5.29 -6.66 14.08
N SER A 111 4.90 -6.60 12.80
CA SER A 111 4.26 -7.72 12.10
C SER A 111 5.16 -8.96 12.06
N VAL A 112 6.44 -8.80 11.72
CA VAL A 112 7.41 -9.91 11.69
C VAL A 112 7.61 -10.50 13.08
N ARG A 113 7.72 -9.67 14.13
CA ARG A 113 7.84 -10.17 15.52
C ARG A 113 6.60 -10.93 15.96
N SER A 114 5.41 -10.46 15.60
CA SER A 114 4.15 -11.15 15.90
C SER A 114 4.09 -12.52 15.21
N GLN A 115 4.43 -12.59 13.92
CA GLN A 115 4.47 -13.86 13.19
C GLN A 115 5.54 -14.81 13.74
N ARG A 116 6.72 -14.30 14.12
CA ARG A 116 7.76 -15.07 14.80
C ARG A 116 7.24 -15.68 16.10
N ASP A 117 6.58 -14.88 16.93
CA ASP A 117 6.07 -15.32 18.23
C ASP A 117 4.99 -16.40 18.05
N GLN A 118 4.12 -16.27 17.03
CA GLN A 118 3.17 -17.31 16.65
C GLN A 118 3.87 -18.62 16.27
N LEU A 119 4.87 -18.57 15.39
CA LEU A 119 5.60 -19.77 14.94
C LEU A 119 6.39 -20.44 16.07
N ILE A 120 6.90 -19.66 17.03
CA ILE A 120 7.49 -20.20 18.27
C ILE A 120 6.40 -20.89 19.09
N ALA A 121 5.26 -20.25 19.34
CA ALA A 121 4.16 -20.84 20.12
C ALA A 121 3.64 -22.16 19.52
N GLU A 122 3.53 -22.25 18.19
CA GLU A 122 3.13 -23.48 17.49
C GLU A 122 4.04 -24.68 17.74
N THR A 123 5.29 -24.44 18.17
CA THR A 123 6.27 -25.50 18.44
C THR A 123 6.49 -25.75 19.93
N ASP A 124 5.76 -25.06 20.82
CA ASP A 124 5.93 -25.19 22.26
C ASP A 124 5.52 -26.58 22.77
N TRP A 125 4.56 -27.25 22.12
CA TRP A 125 4.17 -28.61 22.49
C TRP A 125 5.34 -29.60 22.42
N VAL A 126 6.29 -29.42 21.49
CA VAL A 126 7.50 -30.25 21.38
C VAL A 126 8.41 -30.04 22.58
N VAL A 127 8.51 -28.81 23.05
CA VAL A 127 9.31 -28.44 24.24
C VAL A 127 8.69 -29.03 25.50
N VAL A 128 7.35 -28.94 25.64
CA VAL A 128 6.60 -29.51 26.75
C VAL A 128 6.74 -31.03 26.78
N MET A 129 6.50 -31.70 25.65
CA MET A 129 6.62 -33.15 25.52
C MET A 129 8.03 -33.65 25.86
N ALA A 130 9.07 -32.98 25.34
CA ALA A 130 10.46 -33.32 25.68
C ALA A 130 10.72 -33.22 27.19
N LYS A 131 10.24 -32.15 27.83
CA LYS A 131 10.38 -31.95 29.28
C LYS A 131 9.64 -33.01 30.10
N GLU A 132 8.39 -33.32 29.75
CA GLU A 132 7.54 -34.27 30.50
C GLU A 132 8.06 -35.71 30.39
N THR A 133 8.57 -36.09 29.22
CA THR A 133 9.11 -37.43 28.95
C THR A 133 10.59 -37.59 29.31
N GLY A 134 11.26 -36.52 29.74
CA GLY A 134 12.70 -36.52 30.00
C GLY A 134 13.55 -36.76 28.75
N THR A 135 13.03 -36.45 27.56
CA THR A 135 13.73 -36.60 26.29
C THR A 135 14.32 -35.26 25.81
N ASN A 136 15.20 -35.30 24.82
CA ASN A 136 15.76 -34.11 24.22
C ASN A 136 14.84 -33.56 23.13
N ILE A 137 14.70 -32.23 23.06
CA ILE A 137 14.08 -31.55 21.90
C ILE A 137 14.87 -31.91 20.64
N PRO A 138 14.21 -32.32 19.54
CA PRO A 138 14.88 -32.60 18.27
C PRO A 138 15.78 -31.46 17.82
N ALA A 139 17.00 -31.78 17.35
CA ALA A 139 17.99 -30.77 16.96
C ALA A 139 17.45 -29.81 15.90
N ALA A 140 16.73 -30.32 14.89
CA ALA A 140 16.09 -29.50 13.86
C ALA A 140 15.08 -28.49 14.45
N MET A 141 14.34 -28.88 15.49
CA MET A 141 13.39 -27.99 16.17
C MET A 141 14.10 -26.91 17.00
N LYS A 142 15.24 -27.25 17.64
CA LYS A 142 16.09 -26.26 18.32
C LYS A 142 16.63 -25.24 17.32
N THR A 143 17.19 -25.68 16.20
CA THR A 143 17.70 -24.82 15.14
C THR A 143 16.62 -23.91 14.56
N TYR A 144 15.44 -24.46 14.25
CA TYR A 144 14.31 -23.70 13.74
C TYR A 144 13.88 -22.58 14.70
N ARG A 145 13.66 -22.92 15.98
CA ARG A 145 13.26 -21.94 17.00
C ARG A 145 14.34 -20.88 17.25
N GLN A 146 15.62 -21.24 17.12
CA GLN A 146 16.72 -20.28 17.23
C GLN A 146 16.73 -19.32 16.04
N ALA A 147 16.65 -19.84 14.82
CA ALA A 147 16.60 -19.02 13.61
C ALA A 147 15.41 -18.04 13.63
N LEU A 148 14.25 -18.44 14.17
CA LEU A 148 13.12 -17.54 14.40
C LEU A 148 13.48 -16.39 15.35
N ARG A 149 14.16 -16.67 16.47
CA ARG A 149 14.58 -15.65 17.44
C ARG A 149 15.60 -14.67 16.86
N ASP A 150 16.42 -15.14 15.94
CA ASP A 150 17.48 -14.35 15.32
C ASP A 150 16.98 -13.45 14.17
N LEU A 151 15.72 -13.59 13.72
CA LEU A 151 15.13 -12.78 12.65
C LEU A 151 15.32 -11.25 12.82
N PRO A 152 15.16 -10.64 14.01
CA PRO A 152 15.37 -9.20 14.18
C PRO A 152 16.81 -8.71 13.93
N SER A 153 17.77 -9.63 13.89
CA SER A 153 19.18 -9.36 13.59
C SER A 153 19.59 -9.90 12.23
N ALA A 154 18.65 -10.45 11.45
CA ALA A 154 18.93 -10.99 10.12
C ALA A 154 19.04 -9.87 9.07
N ASP A 155 19.86 -10.12 8.05
CA ASP A 155 19.98 -9.22 6.90
C ASP A 155 18.62 -9.04 6.22
N GLY A 156 18.31 -7.79 5.88
CA GLY A 156 17.06 -7.44 5.23
C GLY A 156 15.85 -7.34 6.18
N PHE A 157 16.00 -7.56 7.49
CA PHE A 157 14.92 -7.31 8.45
C PHE A 157 14.52 -5.82 8.42
N PRO A 158 13.21 -5.48 8.44
CA PRO A 158 12.05 -6.38 8.54
C PRO A 158 11.39 -6.76 7.20
N HIS A 159 11.96 -6.39 6.05
CA HIS A 159 11.26 -6.41 4.77
C HIS A 159 11.61 -7.59 3.86
N THR A 160 12.85 -8.05 3.90
CA THR A 160 13.42 -9.01 2.94
C THR A 160 14.16 -10.16 3.60
N MET A 161 14.08 -10.28 4.93
CA MET A 161 14.67 -11.41 5.66
C MET A 161 14.05 -12.74 5.22
N THR A 162 14.85 -13.80 5.31
CA THR A 162 14.39 -15.16 4.98
C THR A 162 13.83 -15.83 6.23
N TRP A 163 12.60 -16.35 6.11
CA TRP A 163 11.98 -17.16 7.18
C TRP A 163 12.60 -18.56 7.23
N PRO A 164 12.91 -19.10 8.42
CA PRO A 164 13.36 -20.47 8.54
C PRO A 164 12.23 -21.45 8.16
N THR A 165 12.57 -22.58 7.56
CA THR A 165 11.60 -23.62 7.20
C THR A 165 11.30 -24.49 8.42
N LYS A 166 10.01 -24.67 8.73
CA LYS A 166 9.57 -25.53 9.84
C LYS A 166 9.99 -26.99 9.57
N PRO A 167 10.63 -27.67 10.53
CA PRO A 167 10.99 -29.07 10.38
C PRO A 167 9.74 -29.95 10.41
N SER A 168 9.79 -31.06 9.68
CA SER A 168 8.76 -32.11 9.65
C SER A 168 8.66 -32.88 10.97
#